data_AF-A0A2W4QKB7-F1
#
_entry.id   AF-A0A2W4QKB7-F1
#
_cell.length_a   1.000
_cell.length_b   1.000
_cell.length_c   1.000
_cell.angle_alpha   90.00
_cell.angle_beta   90.00
_cell.angle_gamma   90.00
#
_symmetry.space_group_name_H-M   'P 1'
#
loop_
_entity.id
_entity.type
_entity.pdbx_description
1 polymer ?
#
loop_
_entity_poly.entity_id
_entity_poly.type
_entity_poly.pdbx_seq_one_letter_code
_entity_poly.pdbx_strand_id
1 'polypeptide(L)'
;MKRRYRPFLHTLVLATILAGLPLPSGGRPARRAAAGAAAAAAPAAPPDGAAQEPRPEEPHAPPAAETPDFPARLREIYERRAQRFLTGWEGPPLEEDFLLERKTARWALQHEEGKYRYVKAWAEARGVRFVHAQTKIWVKELKRTEDRARFYVAQALELGYQYPGEEAVNRFGVGSRHIVELHRGADGRWLIGLEWYSDPLGDETEVPAELPRPRASGPQGAPHKPVAALARAYDRRSAVEYADTFCGLAAGCGNEHKYNPKFRNYMGEGGDCANFVSQALRYGGKLPMPLFTRADGLIGHLRYSGRGDLVARGDFATVWRIAAGKPEGFRSFLRPGDVVGYEEKGKMTHVALITGFDSRGYPVANSHTADRYHVPFDLGWDRKTIYWFVALRD
;
A
#
# COMPACT_ATOMS: atom_id res chain seq x y z
N MET A 1 23.59 12.75 -30.15
CA MET A 1 22.19 12.80 -30.65
C MET A 1 21.24 12.42 -29.52
N LYS A 2 20.55 13.39 -28.93
CA LYS A 2 19.55 13.18 -27.86
C LYS A 2 18.17 13.05 -28.50
N ARG A 3 17.51 11.87 -28.39
CA ARG A 3 16.08 11.74 -28.70
C ARG A 3 15.28 11.81 -27.41
N ARG A 4 14.47 12.87 -27.31
CA ARG A 4 13.47 13.12 -26.27
C ARG A 4 12.31 12.14 -26.45
N TYR A 5 12.02 11.32 -25.44
CA TYR A 5 10.74 10.62 -25.33
C TYR A 5 9.79 11.45 -24.45
N ARG A 6 8.66 11.86 -25.01
CA ARG A 6 7.50 12.43 -24.29
C ARG A 6 6.55 11.27 -23.96
N PRO A 7 6.06 11.11 -22.73
CA PRO A 7 4.92 10.24 -22.48
C PRO A 7 3.62 10.97 -22.84
N PHE A 8 2.86 10.40 -23.77
CA PHE A 8 1.49 10.79 -24.07
C PHE A 8 0.57 10.25 -22.98
N LEU A 9 -0.15 11.15 -22.31
CA LEU A 9 -1.30 10.85 -21.47
C LEU A 9 -2.49 10.55 -22.39
N HIS A 10 -3.11 9.38 -22.29
CA HIS A 10 -4.39 9.10 -22.94
C HIS A 10 -5.48 8.97 -21.88
N THR A 11 -6.33 9.99 -21.87
CA THR A 11 -7.60 10.09 -21.16
C THR A 11 -8.59 9.17 -21.86
N LEU A 12 -9.04 8.09 -21.19
CA LEU A 12 -10.17 7.30 -21.70
C LEU A 12 -11.46 7.85 -21.09
N VAL A 13 -12.23 8.58 -21.89
CA VAL A 13 -13.61 9.00 -21.57
C VAL A 13 -14.53 7.85 -21.96
N LEU A 14 -15.21 7.25 -20.98
CA LEU A 14 -16.29 6.30 -21.23
C LEU A 14 -17.61 7.09 -21.29
N ALA A 15 -18.16 7.27 -22.49
CA ALA A 15 -19.52 7.73 -22.70
C ALA A 15 -20.26 6.63 -23.47
N THR A 16 -21.17 5.92 -22.81
CA THR A 16 -22.12 5.01 -23.45
C THR A 16 -23.50 5.64 -23.45
N ILE A 17 -23.98 5.88 -24.67
CA ILE A 17 -25.34 6.22 -25.06
C ILE A 17 -26.27 5.05 -24.70
N LEU A 18 -27.39 5.35 -24.05
CA LEU A 18 -28.58 4.49 -24.03
C LEU A 18 -29.82 5.39 -24.06
N ALA A 19 -30.55 5.31 -25.16
CA ALA A 19 -31.83 5.98 -25.39
C ALA A 19 -32.95 4.93 -25.52
N GLY A 20 -34.09 5.21 -24.87
CA GLY A 20 -35.40 4.59 -25.06
C GLY A 20 -35.60 3.28 -24.29
N LEU A 21 -36.68 2.99 -23.55
CA LEU A 21 -38.06 3.47 -23.37
C LEU A 21 -38.61 2.74 -22.10
N PRO A 22 -39.91 2.86 -21.71
CA PRO A 22 -40.60 3.96 -21.07
C PRO A 22 -41.00 3.67 -19.59
N LEU A 23 -41.53 4.70 -18.93
CA LEU A 23 -42.08 4.70 -17.56
C LEU A 23 -43.32 3.79 -17.40
N PRO A 24 -43.51 3.11 -16.26
CA PRO A 24 -44.83 2.64 -15.85
C PRO A 24 -45.46 3.59 -14.82
N SER A 25 -46.70 3.96 -15.13
CA SER A 25 -47.66 4.68 -14.29
C SER A 25 -47.98 3.95 -12.99
N GLY A 26 -48.15 4.73 -11.91
CA GLY A 26 -48.55 4.25 -10.59
C GLY A 26 -49.99 3.75 -10.53
N GLY A 27 -50.26 2.91 -9.53
CA GLY A 27 -51.58 2.46 -9.15
C GLY A 27 -51.53 1.34 -8.10
N ARG A 28 -51.74 1.71 -6.83
CA ARG A 28 -52.21 0.83 -5.72
C ARG A 28 -53.59 1.37 -5.30
N PRO A 29 -54.48 0.66 -4.56
CA PRO A 29 -54.17 -0.44 -3.63
C PRO A 29 -55.20 -1.62 -3.52
N ALA A 30 -54.74 -2.68 -2.83
CA ALA A 30 -55.41 -3.56 -1.86
C ALA A 30 -56.83 -4.14 -2.09
N ARG A 31 -56.96 -5.48 -1.94
CA ARG A 31 -57.76 -6.11 -0.87
C ARG A 31 -57.52 -7.63 -0.74
N ARG A 32 -57.71 -8.10 0.50
CA ARG A 32 -57.58 -9.46 1.06
C ARG A 32 -58.76 -10.39 0.74
N ALA A 33 -58.55 -11.67 1.09
CA ALA A 33 -59.47 -12.81 1.28
C ALA A 33 -59.56 -13.73 0.05
N ALA A 34 -59.61 -15.06 0.15
CA ALA A 34 -59.93 -15.95 1.26
C ALA A 34 -59.26 -17.33 1.08
N ALA A 35 -59.27 -18.11 2.16
CA ALA A 35 -58.82 -19.50 2.25
C ALA A 35 -59.71 -20.49 1.45
N GLY A 36 -59.16 -21.65 1.12
CA GLY A 36 -59.94 -22.80 0.64
C GLY A 36 -59.05 -24.01 0.35
N ALA A 37 -59.00 -24.94 1.30
CA ALA A 37 -58.37 -26.25 1.15
C ALA A 37 -59.24 -27.18 0.28
N ALA A 38 -58.60 -28.04 -0.52
CA ALA A 38 -59.16 -29.34 -0.90
C ALA A 38 -58.06 -30.26 -1.46
N ALA A 39 -57.95 -31.43 -0.86
CA ALA A 39 -57.15 -32.55 -1.31
C ALA A 39 -57.68 -33.13 -2.63
N ALA A 40 -56.79 -33.64 -3.48
CA ALA A 40 -57.16 -34.49 -4.59
C ALA A 40 -56.20 -35.69 -4.70
N ALA A 41 -56.83 -36.85 -4.64
CA ALA A 41 -56.35 -38.22 -4.75
C ALA A 41 -55.31 -38.48 -5.86
N ALA A 42 -54.41 -39.43 -5.54
CA ALA A 42 -53.56 -40.13 -6.48
C ALA A 42 -54.38 -40.99 -7.46
N PRO A 43 -53.97 -41.10 -8.74
CA PRO A 43 -54.39 -42.20 -9.59
C PRO A 43 -53.34 -43.33 -9.61
N ALA A 44 -53.87 -44.54 -9.74
CA ALA A 44 -53.21 -45.82 -9.64
C ALA A 44 -52.21 -46.10 -10.78
N ALA A 45 -51.25 -46.98 -10.48
CA ALA A 45 -50.28 -47.53 -11.41
C ALA A 45 -50.93 -48.46 -12.47
N PRO A 46 -50.46 -48.44 -13.73
CA PRO A 46 -50.73 -49.49 -14.71
C PRO A 46 -49.64 -50.59 -14.66
N PRO A 47 -49.89 -51.77 -15.27
CA PRO A 47 -49.19 -53.01 -14.96
C PRO A 47 -47.85 -53.18 -15.72
N ASP A 48 -47.02 -54.04 -15.14
CA ASP A 48 -45.77 -54.56 -15.70
C ASP A 48 -45.95 -55.21 -17.08
N GLY A 49 -44.94 -55.03 -17.95
CA GLY A 49 -44.66 -55.95 -19.05
C GLY A 49 -44.51 -55.33 -20.44
N ALA A 50 -43.49 -54.50 -20.66
CA ALA A 50 -42.91 -54.31 -21.99
C ALA A 50 -41.41 -54.08 -21.85
N ALA A 51 -40.61 -55.00 -22.40
CA ALA A 51 -39.16 -54.88 -22.44
C ALA A 51 -38.76 -53.62 -23.22
N GLN A 52 -38.09 -52.70 -22.54
CA GLN A 52 -37.52 -51.49 -23.12
C GLN A 52 -36.15 -51.84 -23.72
N GLU A 53 -35.99 -51.68 -25.03
CA GLU A 53 -34.67 -51.76 -25.67
C GLU A 53 -33.72 -50.70 -25.08
N PRO A 54 -32.43 -51.02 -24.86
CA PRO A 54 -31.49 -50.08 -24.28
C PRO A 54 -31.26 -48.90 -25.24
N ARG A 55 -31.53 -47.69 -24.76
CA ARG A 55 -31.14 -46.45 -25.44
C ARG A 55 -29.61 -46.39 -25.50
N PRO A 56 -29.02 -45.94 -26.63
CA PRO A 56 -27.58 -45.72 -26.71
C PRO A 56 -27.19 -44.67 -25.67
N GLU A 57 -26.19 -44.98 -24.84
CA GLU A 57 -25.59 -44.05 -23.89
C GLU A 57 -25.11 -42.81 -24.66
N GLU A 58 -25.63 -41.63 -24.26
CA GLU A 58 -25.06 -40.37 -24.71
C GLU A 58 -23.59 -40.32 -24.29
N PRO A 59 -22.67 -39.90 -25.18
CA PRO A 59 -21.27 -39.79 -24.82
C PRO A 59 -21.14 -38.85 -23.63
N HIS A 60 -20.63 -39.40 -22.53
CA HIS A 60 -20.34 -38.67 -21.30
C HIS A 60 -19.51 -37.44 -21.67
N ALA A 61 -20.09 -36.25 -21.55
CA ALA A 61 -19.35 -35.01 -21.73
C ALA A 61 -18.12 -35.07 -20.81
N PRO A 62 -16.91 -34.76 -21.31
CA PRO A 62 -15.73 -34.78 -20.46
C PRO A 62 -16.01 -33.90 -19.24
N PRO A 63 -15.61 -34.35 -18.03
CA PRO A 63 -15.87 -33.58 -16.82
C PRO A 63 -15.37 -32.15 -17.03
N ALA A 64 -16.27 -31.18 -16.80
CA ALA A 64 -15.94 -29.77 -16.92
C ALA A 64 -14.64 -29.54 -16.13
N ALA A 65 -13.60 -29.04 -16.81
CA ALA A 65 -12.31 -28.80 -16.18
C ALA A 65 -12.52 -28.05 -14.87
N GLU A 66 -12.04 -28.63 -13.75
CA GLU A 66 -12.21 -28.02 -12.44
C GLU A 66 -11.78 -26.56 -12.49
N THR A 67 -12.69 -25.69 -12.09
CA THR A 67 -12.42 -24.25 -12.10
C THR A 67 -11.34 -23.97 -11.05
N PRO A 68 -10.16 -23.44 -11.43
CA PRO A 68 -9.10 -23.19 -10.47
C PRO A 68 -9.53 -22.18 -9.40
N ASP A 69 -9.22 -22.45 -8.12
CA ASP A 69 -9.36 -21.49 -7.03
C ASP A 69 -8.25 -20.42 -7.13
N PHE A 70 -8.49 -19.41 -7.96
CA PHE A 70 -7.56 -18.30 -8.14
C PHE A 70 -7.28 -17.50 -6.87
N PRO A 71 -8.29 -17.17 -6.02
CA PRO A 71 -8.01 -16.56 -4.73
C PRO A 71 -7.03 -17.36 -3.86
N ALA A 72 -7.16 -18.69 -3.77
CA ALA A 72 -6.21 -19.52 -3.04
C ALA A 72 -4.82 -19.47 -3.67
N ARG A 73 -4.71 -19.60 -5.00
CA ARG A 73 -3.42 -19.51 -5.71
C ARG A 73 -2.73 -18.16 -5.48
N LEU A 74 -3.48 -17.07 -5.56
CA LEU A 74 -2.93 -15.73 -5.29
C LEU A 74 -2.46 -15.61 -3.84
N ARG A 75 -3.20 -16.13 -2.85
CA ARG A 75 -2.74 -16.11 -1.44
C ARG A 75 -1.40 -16.83 -1.29
N GLU A 76 -1.28 -18.02 -1.88
CA GLU A 76 -0.05 -18.81 -1.88
C GLU A 76 1.14 -18.03 -2.47
N ILE A 77 0.94 -17.36 -3.60
CA ILE A 77 1.97 -16.52 -4.26
C ILE A 77 2.42 -15.39 -3.32
N TYR A 78 1.49 -14.62 -2.76
CA TYR A 78 1.83 -13.49 -1.89
C TYR A 78 2.45 -13.95 -0.56
N GLU A 79 2.02 -15.10 -0.02
CA GLU A 79 2.63 -15.70 1.18
C GLU A 79 4.09 -16.10 0.93
N ARG A 80 4.39 -16.76 -0.19
CA ARG A 80 5.78 -17.05 -0.59
C ARG A 80 6.60 -15.77 -0.74
N ARG A 81 6.02 -14.74 -1.37
CA ARG A 81 6.66 -13.42 -1.49
C ARG A 81 6.99 -12.82 -0.11
N ALA A 82 6.08 -12.90 0.86
CA ALA A 82 6.36 -12.45 2.22
C ALA A 82 7.50 -13.26 2.88
N GLN A 83 7.49 -14.58 2.74
CA GLN A 83 8.53 -15.45 3.30
C GLN A 83 9.93 -15.18 2.71
N ARG A 84 10.02 -14.69 1.48
CA ARG A 84 11.30 -14.35 0.83
C ARG A 84 12.10 -13.24 1.55
N PHE A 85 11.44 -12.38 2.35
CA PHE A 85 12.14 -11.43 3.21
C PHE A 85 12.92 -12.09 4.35
N LEU A 86 12.65 -13.37 4.65
CA LEU A 86 13.26 -14.12 5.75
C LEU A 86 14.29 -15.17 5.27
N THR A 87 14.16 -15.67 4.04
CA THR A 87 14.90 -16.83 3.53
C THR A 87 16.13 -16.45 2.68
N GLY A 88 17.03 -15.64 3.25
CA GLY A 88 18.37 -15.43 2.68
C GLY A 88 18.45 -14.66 1.34
N TRP A 89 17.38 -13.98 0.94
CA TRP A 89 17.24 -13.19 -0.31
C TRP A 89 17.32 -13.98 -1.63
N GLU A 90 17.98 -15.13 -1.62
CA GLU A 90 18.00 -16.18 -2.65
C GLU A 90 16.84 -17.18 -2.52
N GLY A 91 15.82 -16.86 -1.69
CA GLY A 91 14.63 -17.69 -1.46
C GLY A 91 13.96 -18.22 -2.74
N PRO A 92 12.93 -19.08 -2.62
CA PRO A 92 12.42 -19.89 -3.72
C PRO A 92 12.20 -19.08 -5.01
N PRO A 93 12.51 -19.66 -6.18
CA PRO A 93 12.57 -18.92 -7.43
C PRO A 93 11.21 -18.26 -7.72
N LEU A 94 11.19 -16.93 -7.87
CA LEU A 94 9.95 -16.20 -8.12
C LEU A 94 9.44 -16.48 -9.53
N GLU A 95 10.36 -16.74 -10.46
CA GLU A 95 10.11 -17.02 -11.86
C GLU A 95 9.09 -18.14 -12.09
N GLU A 96 8.96 -19.08 -11.16
CA GLU A 96 8.01 -20.19 -11.24
C GLU A 96 6.55 -19.74 -11.23
N ASP A 97 6.28 -18.52 -10.77
CA ASP A 97 4.95 -17.91 -10.75
C ASP A 97 4.62 -17.09 -12.00
N PHE A 98 5.58 -16.90 -12.91
CA PHE A 98 5.44 -16.01 -14.06
C PHE A 98 5.47 -16.76 -15.40
N LEU A 99 4.64 -16.32 -16.34
CA LEU A 99 4.63 -16.84 -17.72
C LEU A 99 5.71 -16.12 -18.55
N LEU A 100 6.96 -16.56 -18.39
CA LEU A 100 8.15 -15.85 -18.87
C LEU A 100 8.24 -15.68 -20.39
N GLU A 101 7.45 -16.36 -21.19
CA GLU A 101 7.31 -16.12 -22.63
C GLU A 101 6.76 -14.71 -22.90
N ARG A 102 5.96 -14.17 -21.98
CA ARG A 102 5.37 -12.83 -22.09
C ARG A 102 6.31 -11.76 -21.56
N LYS A 103 6.50 -10.71 -22.36
CA LYS A 103 7.31 -9.55 -21.98
C LYS A 103 6.79 -8.84 -20.72
N THR A 104 5.47 -8.76 -20.56
CA THR A 104 4.83 -8.16 -19.38
C THR A 104 5.06 -8.96 -18.10
N ALA A 105 5.13 -10.29 -18.19
CA ALA A 105 5.47 -11.14 -17.06
C ALA A 105 6.93 -10.97 -16.63
N ARG A 106 7.85 -10.89 -17.61
CA ARG A 106 9.27 -10.62 -17.34
C ARG A 106 9.48 -9.27 -16.65
N TRP A 107 8.75 -8.23 -17.05
CA TRP A 107 8.78 -6.93 -16.38
C TRP A 107 8.24 -6.99 -14.96
N ALA A 108 7.12 -7.69 -14.75
CA ALA A 108 6.56 -7.89 -13.41
C ALA A 108 7.53 -8.62 -12.48
N LEU A 109 8.17 -9.69 -12.97
CA LEU A 109 9.23 -10.39 -12.23
C LEU A 109 10.40 -9.45 -11.89
N GLN A 110 10.90 -8.68 -12.86
CA GLN A 110 12.00 -7.73 -12.64
C GLN A 110 11.68 -6.67 -11.57
N HIS A 111 10.43 -6.18 -11.55
CA HIS A 111 9.95 -5.26 -10.53
C HIS A 111 9.92 -5.92 -9.15
N GLU A 112 9.35 -7.12 -9.05
CA GLU A 112 9.26 -7.88 -7.80
C GLU A 112 10.66 -8.24 -7.25
N GLU A 113 11.59 -8.66 -8.12
CA GLU A 113 13.00 -8.87 -7.77
C GLU A 113 13.70 -7.56 -7.36
N GLY A 114 13.38 -6.46 -8.02
CA GLY A 114 13.85 -5.11 -7.70
C GLY A 114 13.55 -4.74 -6.25
N LYS A 115 12.32 -5.00 -5.79
CA LYS A 115 11.91 -4.80 -4.40
C LYS A 115 12.78 -5.56 -3.41
N TYR A 116 13.02 -6.85 -3.63
CA TYR A 116 13.89 -7.62 -2.73
C TYR A 116 15.32 -7.11 -2.73
N ARG A 117 15.88 -6.77 -3.90
CA ARG A 117 17.22 -6.17 -3.99
C ARG A 117 17.30 -4.85 -3.23
N TYR A 118 16.30 -3.99 -3.38
CA TYR A 118 16.23 -2.71 -2.68
C TYR A 118 16.15 -2.89 -1.16
N VAL A 119 15.19 -3.69 -0.69
CA VAL A 119 14.97 -3.91 0.75
C VAL A 119 16.17 -4.62 1.40
N LYS A 120 16.83 -5.54 0.67
CA LYS A 120 18.11 -6.14 1.08
C LYS A 120 19.18 -5.08 1.27
N ALA A 121 19.41 -4.26 0.24
CA ALA A 121 20.44 -3.23 0.28
C ALA A 121 20.16 -2.21 1.39
N TRP A 122 18.89 -1.87 1.65
CA TRP A 122 18.51 -1.02 2.78
C TRP A 122 18.83 -1.70 4.12
N ALA A 123 18.46 -2.96 4.31
CA ALA A 123 18.72 -3.70 5.55
C ALA A 123 20.22 -3.82 5.84
N GLU A 124 21.02 -4.19 4.83
CA GLU A 124 22.48 -4.25 4.92
C GLU A 124 23.06 -2.87 5.25
N ALA A 125 22.60 -1.82 4.56
CA ALA A 125 23.05 -0.46 4.79
C ALA A 125 22.67 0.09 6.17
N ARG A 126 21.61 -0.41 6.81
CA ARG A 126 21.20 -0.05 8.19
C ARG A 126 21.75 -1.00 9.24
N GLY A 127 22.40 -2.09 8.84
CA GLY A 127 22.91 -3.12 9.75
C GLY A 127 21.79 -3.84 10.51
N VAL A 128 20.64 -4.06 9.86
CA VAL A 128 19.48 -4.76 10.45
C VAL A 128 19.20 -6.05 9.69
N ARG A 129 18.46 -6.96 10.33
CA ARG A 129 17.96 -8.18 9.70
C ARG A 129 16.44 -8.25 9.84
N PHE A 130 15.76 -8.69 8.78
CA PHE A 130 14.34 -9.02 8.88
C PHE A 130 14.16 -10.34 9.61
N VAL A 131 13.21 -10.37 10.56
CA VAL A 131 12.90 -11.53 11.41
C VAL A 131 11.42 -11.85 11.45
N HIS A 132 10.59 -11.01 10.83
CA HIS A 132 9.15 -11.22 10.72
C HIS A 132 8.66 -10.72 9.36
N ALA A 133 7.79 -11.51 8.72
CA ALA A 133 7.09 -11.12 7.51
C ALA A 133 5.75 -11.85 7.44
N GLN A 134 4.67 -11.09 7.27
CA GLN A 134 3.31 -11.63 7.12
C GLN A 134 2.54 -10.79 6.12
N THR A 135 1.66 -11.42 5.35
CA THR A 135 0.84 -10.73 4.36
C THR A 135 -0.61 -11.16 4.47
N LYS A 136 -1.51 -10.25 4.15
CA LYS A 136 -2.93 -10.52 3.94
C LYS A 136 -3.34 -9.88 2.63
N ILE A 137 -4.11 -10.63 1.83
CA ILE A 137 -4.65 -10.11 0.56
C ILE A 137 -6.17 -10.19 0.51
N TRP A 138 -6.76 -9.23 -0.19
CA TRP A 138 -8.14 -9.25 -0.65
C TRP A 138 -8.16 -9.29 -2.17
N VAL A 139 -8.86 -10.28 -2.73
CA VAL A 139 -8.90 -10.54 -4.16
C VAL A 139 -10.29 -10.22 -4.69
N LYS A 140 -10.36 -9.38 -5.72
CA LYS A 140 -11.59 -9.11 -6.49
C LYS A 140 -11.36 -9.52 -7.94
N GLU A 141 -12.12 -10.48 -8.42
CA GLU A 141 -12.14 -10.81 -9.84
C GLU A 141 -12.74 -9.65 -10.65
N LEU A 142 -12.05 -9.28 -11.73
CA LEU A 142 -12.48 -8.22 -12.63
C LEU A 142 -13.02 -8.79 -13.94
N LYS A 143 -12.36 -9.82 -14.47
CA LYS A 143 -12.73 -10.47 -15.73
C LYS A 143 -12.13 -11.87 -15.82
N ARG A 144 -12.88 -12.81 -16.40
CA ARG A 144 -12.42 -14.17 -16.70
C ARG A 144 -12.78 -14.57 -18.13
N THR A 145 -11.86 -15.28 -18.76
CA THR A 145 -12.03 -16.04 -20.00
C THR A 145 -11.49 -17.45 -19.79
N GLU A 146 -11.58 -18.32 -20.80
CA GLU A 146 -11.09 -19.70 -20.73
C GLU A 146 -9.58 -19.79 -20.43
N ASP A 147 -8.80 -18.85 -20.96
CA ASP A 147 -7.33 -18.83 -20.96
C ASP A 147 -6.71 -17.71 -20.10
N ARG A 148 -7.53 -16.80 -19.56
CA ARG A 148 -7.08 -15.63 -18.81
C ARG A 148 -8.04 -15.25 -17.68
N ALA A 149 -7.50 -14.86 -16.54
CA ALA A 149 -8.26 -14.29 -15.43
C ALA A 149 -7.57 -13.04 -14.86
N ARG A 150 -8.32 -11.95 -14.69
CA ARG A 150 -7.82 -10.65 -14.23
C ARG A 150 -8.40 -10.30 -12.86
N PHE A 151 -7.54 -9.88 -11.96
CA PHE A 151 -7.85 -9.58 -10.57
C PHE A 151 -7.36 -8.19 -10.17
N TYR A 152 -8.11 -7.55 -9.28
CA TYR A 152 -7.60 -6.51 -8.40
C TYR A 152 -7.22 -7.17 -7.07
N VAL A 153 -5.98 -6.97 -6.63
CA VAL A 153 -5.48 -7.50 -5.37
C VAL A 153 -5.06 -6.34 -4.47
N ALA A 154 -5.66 -6.23 -3.29
CA ALA A 154 -5.21 -5.34 -2.23
C ALA A 154 -4.37 -6.16 -1.26
N GLN A 155 -3.14 -5.72 -0.98
CA GLN A 155 -2.19 -6.38 -0.10
C GLN A 155 -1.87 -5.51 1.11
N ALA A 156 -1.94 -6.10 2.30
CA ALA A 156 -1.35 -5.58 3.52
C ALA A 156 -0.15 -6.46 3.88
N LEU A 157 1.06 -5.90 3.88
CA LEU A 157 2.32 -6.57 4.22
C LEU A 157 2.84 -5.99 5.54
N GLU A 158 3.04 -6.86 6.54
CA GLU A 158 3.75 -6.53 7.78
C GLU A 158 5.17 -7.09 7.71
N LEU A 159 6.15 -6.27 8.05
CA LEU A 159 7.55 -6.67 8.18
C LEU A 159 8.05 -6.31 9.58
N GLY A 160 9.02 -7.08 10.08
CA GLY A 160 9.71 -6.77 11.32
C GLY A 160 11.20 -7.00 11.19
N TYR A 161 12.00 -6.07 11.72
CA TYR A 161 13.45 -6.13 11.72
C TYR A 161 14.03 -5.98 13.13
N GLN A 162 15.24 -6.48 13.31
CA GLN A 162 16.01 -6.39 14.54
C GLN A 162 17.40 -5.83 14.25
N TYR A 163 17.93 -5.09 15.22
CA TYR A 163 19.35 -4.80 15.28
C TYR A 163 20.12 -6.01 15.85
N PRO A 164 21.37 -6.25 15.43
CA PRO A 164 22.21 -7.30 16.00
C PRO A 164 22.34 -7.17 17.52
N GLY A 165 22.05 -8.26 18.23
CA GLY A 165 22.14 -8.33 19.70
C GLY A 165 20.94 -7.75 20.47
N GLU A 166 19.88 -7.31 19.77
CA GLU A 166 18.65 -6.82 20.41
C GLU A 166 17.48 -7.79 20.25
N GLU A 167 16.72 -8.00 21.33
CA GLU A 167 15.48 -8.78 21.31
C GLU A 167 14.30 -8.00 20.69
N ALA A 168 14.34 -6.66 20.75
CA ALA A 168 13.24 -5.81 20.30
C ALA A 168 13.02 -5.93 18.78
N VAL A 169 11.83 -6.41 18.38
CA VAL A 169 11.41 -6.45 16.97
C VAL A 169 10.73 -5.13 16.61
N ASN A 170 11.35 -4.37 15.72
CA ASN A 170 10.77 -3.16 15.15
C ASN A 170 9.83 -3.54 14.00
N ARG A 171 8.53 -3.28 14.14
CA ARG A 171 7.49 -3.68 13.18
C ARG A 171 6.99 -2.48 12.38
N PHE A 172 6.70 -2.71 11.11
CA PHE A 172 6.06 -1.73 10.24
C PHE A 172 5.17 -2.43 9.21
N GLY A 173 4.27 -1.65 8.60
CA GLY A 173 3.36 -2.15 7.60
C GLY A 173 3.31 -1.31 6.33
N VAL A 174 3.07 -2.00 5.22
CA VAL A 174 2.92 -1.41 3.89
C VAL A 174 1.64 -1.93 3.25
N GLY A 175 0.89 -1.04 2.61
CA GLY A 175 -0.30 -1.38 1.83
C GLY A 175 -0.07 -1.11 0.34
N SER A 176 -0.25 -2.13 -0.49
CA SER A 176 -0.06 -2.05 -1.95
C SER A 176 -1.26 -2.63 -2.69
N ARG A 177 -1.44 -2.21 -3.94
CA ARG A 177 -2.56 -2.58 -4.79
C ARG A 177 -2.02 -3.06 -6.11
N HIS A 178 -2.63 -4.11 -6.63
CA HIS A 178 -2.13 -4.79 -7.81
C HIS A 178 -3.25 -5.06 -8.80
N ILE A 179 -2.91 -5.00 -10.08
CA ILE A 179 -3.71 -5.58 -11.14
C ILE A 179 -2.94 -6.77 -11.69
N VAL A 180 -3.45 -7.98 -11.42
CA VAL A 180 -2.81 -9.24 -11.80
C VAL A 180 -3.62 -9.88 -12.93
N GLU A 181 -2.96 -10.30 -14.02
CA GLU A 181 -3.54 -11.18 -15.03
C GLU A 181 -2.85 -12.54 -14.98
N LEU A 182 -3.61 -13.57 -14.64
CA LEU A 182 -3.21 -14.97 -14.74
C LEU A 182 -3.55 -15.50 -16.14
N HIS A 183 -2.64 -16.27 -16.71
CA HIS A 183 -2.78 -16.91 -18.01
C HIS A 183 -2.55 -18.41 -17.86
N ARG A 184 -3.32 -19.20 -18.62
CA ARG A 184 -3.10 -20.64 -18.70
C ARG A 184 -1.88 -20.92 -19.59
N GLY A 185 -0.86 -21.53 -19.01
CA GLY A 185 0.34 -22.01 -19.69
C GLY A 185 0.08 -23.26 -20.53
N ALA A 186 1.04 -23.62 -21.38
CA ALA A 186 0.94 -24.79 -22.25
C ALA A 186 0.88 -26.12 -21.45
N ASP A 187 1.46 -26.13 -20.25
CA ASP A 187 1.41 -27.23 -19.28
C ASP A 187 0.12 -27.24 -18.44
N GLY A 188 -0.82 -26.33 -18.72
CA GLY A 188 -2.09 -26.19 -18.02
C GLY A 188 -2.02 -25.40 -16.71
N ARG A 189 -0.84 -24.98 -16.24
CA ARG A 189 -0.69 -24.16 -15.02
C ARG A 189 -1.17 -22.73 -15.26
N TRP A 190 -1.65 -22.07 -14.20
CA TRP A 190 -2.02 -20.66 -14.24
C TRP A 190 -0.90 -19.79 -13.68
N LEU A 191 -0.29 -18.99 -14.55
CA LEU A 191 0.91 -18.20 -14.27
C LEU A 191 0.63 -16.71 -14.49
N ILE A 192 1.36 -15.85 -13.79
CA ILE A 192 1.26 -14.40 -13.92
C ILE A 192 1.79 -14.00 -15.30
N GLY A 193 0.89 -13.53 -16.17
CA GLY A 193 1.25 -12.98 -17.46
C GLY A 193 1.44 -11.47 -17.44
N LEU A 194 0.91 -10.79 -16.41
CA LEU A 194 1.05 -9.35 -16.16
C LEU A 194 0.74 -9.06 -14.69
N GLU A 195 1.51 -8.15 -14.09
CA GLU A 195 1.19 -7.52 -12.82
C GLU A 195 1.55 -6.04 -12.90
N TRP A 196 0.64 -5.18 -12.44
CA TRP A 196 0.90 -3.75 -12.20
C TRP A 196 0.85 -3.48 -10.71
N TYR A 197 1.76 -2.65 -10.21
CA TYR A 197 2.02 -2.44 -8.79
C TYR A 197 1.77 -1.00 -8.37
N SER A 198 1.20 -0.81 -7.17
CA SER A 198 1.32 0.43 -6.39
C SER A 198 2.16 0.17 -5.13
N ASP A 199 3.40 -0.29 -5.31
CA ASP A 199 4.28 -0.72 -4.21
C ASP A 199 5.34 0.36 -3.90
N PRO A 200 5.41 0.90 -2.66
CA PRO A 200 6.45 1.86 -2.27
C PRO A 200 7.87 1.31 -2.22
N LEU A 201 8.06 -0.01 -2.22
CA LEU A 201 9.36 -0.63 -1.98
C LEU A 201 10.04 -1.13 -3.27
N GLY A 202 9.37 -1.03 -4.41
CA GLY A 202 9.76 -1.68 -5.66
C GLY A 202 10.03 -0.76 -6.84
N ASP A 203 10.02 0.57 -6.69
CA ASP A 203 10.28 1.45 -7.84
C ASP A 203 11.71 1.26 -8.37
N GLU A 204 11.85 0.91 -9.65
CA GLU A 204 13.06 0.36 -10.28
C GLU A 204 14.28 1.29 -10.22
N THR A 205 14.07 2.55 -9.84
CA THR A 205 15.12 3.58 -9.83
C THR A 205 15.71 3.87 -8.45
N GLU A 206 15.14 3.28 -7.39
CA GLU A 206 15.55 3.56 -6.03
C GLU A 206 16.80 2.75 -5.66
N VAL A 207 17.87 3.46 -5.28
CA VAL A 207 19.04 2.88 -4.63
C VAL A 207 19.07 3.47 -3.24
N PRO A 208 19.02 2.66 -2.16
CA PRO A 208 18.97 3.19 -0.82
C PRO A 208 20.29 3.90 -0.49
N ALA A 209 20.22 4.91 0.37
CA ALA A 209 21.43 5.58 0.84
C ALA A 209 22.22 4.68 1.81
N GLU A 210 23.54 4.67 1.69
CA GLU A 210 24.43 3.98 2.63
C GLU A 210 24.54 4.76 3.94
N LEU A 211 24.76 4.05 5.06
CA LEU A 211 25.17 4.70 6.31
C LEU A 211 26.55 5.36 6.11
N PRO A 212 26.69 6.66 6.39
CA PRO A 212 27.99 7.32 6.36
C PRO A 212 28.98 6.64 7.30
N ARG A 213 30.22 6.41 6.83
CA ARG A 213 31.29 5.91 7.70
C ARG A 213 31.52 6.86 8.88
N PRO A 214 31.73 6.35 10.10
CA PRO A 214 32.10 7.20 11.23
C PRO A 214 33.38 7.96 10.90
N ARG A 215 33.31 9.30 10.92
CA ARG A 215 34.50 10.15 11.02
C ARG A 215 34.59 10.64 12.45
N ALA A 216 35.81 10.73 12.98
CA ALA A 216 36.05 11.39 14.26
C ALA A 216 35.45 12.80 14.21
N SER A 217 34.46 13.07 15.05
CA SER A 217 33.77 14.35 15.14
C SER A 217 34.53 15.29 16.07
N GLY A 218 34.85 16.48 15.57
CA GLY A 218 35.21 17.64 16.41
C GLY A 218 33.95 18.28 17.01
N PRO A 219 34.10 19.18 18.01
CA PRO A 219 32.97 19.69 18.79
C PRO A 219 32.12 20.69 17.99
N GLN A 220 30.79 20.56 18.08
CA GLN A 220 29.83 21.50 17.49
C GLN A 220 29.00 22.21 18.56
N GLY A 221 28.71 23.48 18.26
CA GLY A 221 28.23 24.49 19.20
C GLY A 221 26.72 24.56 19.46
N ALA A 222 26.41 25.70 20.07
CA ALA A 222 25.42 26.08 21.09
C ALA A 222 23.94 25.66 20.95
N PRO A 223 23.20 25.66 22.10
CA PRO A 223 21.79 25.31 22.16
C PRO A 223 20.86 26.42 21.61
N HIS A 224 19.73 26.00 21.03
CA HIS A 224 18.64 26.89 20.66
C HIS A 224 17.81 27.28 21.88
N LYS A 225 17.49 28.58 22.00
CA LYS A 225 16.58 29.12 23.04
C LYS A 225 15.13 28.85 22.66
N PRO A 226 14.25 28.52 23.63
CA PRO A 226 12.81 28.45 23.39
C PRO A 226 12.22 29.87 23.24
N VAL A 227 11.28 30.02 22.31
CA VAL A 227 10.44 31.21 22.16
C VAL A 227 9.03 30.85 22.64
N ALA A 228 8.47 31.65 23.54
CA ALA A 228 7.18 31.40 24.18
C ALA A 228 5.98 31.62 23.23
N ALA A 229 4.92 30.85 23.49
CA ALA A 229 3.77 30.57 22.64
C ALA A 229 2.67 31.66 22.65
N LEU A 230 1.83 31.63 21.61
CA LEU A 230 0.42 32.00 21.71
C LEU A 230 -0.45 30.79 21.36
N ALA A 231 -1.25 30.35 22.32
CA ALA A 231 -1.91 29.06 22.35
C ALA A 231 -3.12 28.93 21.40
N ARG A 232 -3.01 28.00 20.45
CA ARG A 232 -3.87 26.80 20.47
C ARG A 232 -2.95 25.60 20.32
N ALA A 233 -2.87 24.79 21.37
CA ALA A 233 -1.89 23.72 21.47
C ALA A 233 -2.14 22.66 20.39
N TYR A 234 -1.12 22.37 19.60
CA TYR A 234 -1.12 21.24 18.68
C TYR A 234 -1.13 19.93 19.48
N ASP A 235 -2.16 19.11 19.30
CA ASP A 235 -2.33 17.85 20.01
C ASP A 235 -1.58 16.73 19.25
N ARG A 236 -0.27 16.67 19.43
CA ARG A 236 0.61 15.67 18.79
C ARG A 236 0.10 14.25 18.91
N ARG A 237 -0.29 13.86 20.13
CA ARG A 237 -0.75 12.52 20.43
C ARG A 237 -1.98 12.18 19.60
N SER A 238 -2.98 13.05 19.58
CA SER A 238 -4.19 12.82 18.78
C SER A 238 -3.91 12.84 17.27
N ALA A 239 -2.91 13.60 16.80
CA ALA A 239 -2.48 13.55 15.40
C ALA A 239 -1.86 12.19 15.03
N VAL A 240 -1.02 11.63 15.90
CA VAL A 240 -0.43 10.30 15.72
C VAL A 240 -1.51 9.22 15.78
N GLU A 241 -2.42 9.27 16.77
CA GLU A 241 -3.55 8.35 16.87
C GLU A 241 -4.43 8.38 15.62
N TYR A 242 -4.68 9.57 15.05
CA TYR A 242 -5.37 9.71 13.78
C TYR A 242 -4.60 9.01 12.65
N ALA A 243 -3.29 9.23 12.56
CA ALA A 243 -2.46 8.66 11.51
C ALA A 243 -2.36 7.13 11.60
N ASP A 244 -2.32 6.57 12.80
CA ASP A 244 -2.33 5.12 13.05
C ASP A 244 -3.71 4.51 12.77
N THR A 245 -4.78 5.27 12.95
CA THR A 245 -6.15 4.82 12.67
C THR A 245 -6.47 4.81 11.18
N PHE A 246 -6.01 5.81 10.42
CA PHE A 246 -6.48 6.07 9.05
C PHE A 246 -5.40 5.96 7.97
N CYS A 247 -4.25 5.35 8.26
CA CYS A 247 -3.15 5.05 7.31
C CYS A 247 -3.50 4.15 6.10
N GLY A 248 -4.75 3.68 5.95
CA GLY A 248 -5.20 2.94 4.77
C GLY A 248 -4.89 1.45 4.83
N LEU A 249 -4.42 0.87 3.73
CA LEU A 249 -4.26 -0.58 3.54
C LEU A 249 -3.06 -1.19 4.29
N ALA A 250 -2.18 -0.36 4.86
CA ALA A 250 -0.97 -0.84 5.54
C ALA A 250 -1.30 -1.82 6.68
N ALA A 251 -0.51 -2.89 6.81
CA ALA A 251 -0.64 -3.78 7.96
C ALA A 251 -0.35 -3.00 9.26
N GLY A 252 -1.05 -3.34 10.35
CA GLY A 252 -0.99 -2.59 11.61
C GLY A 252 -1.86 -1.33 11.64
N CYS A 253 -2.37 -0.88 10.48
CA CYS A 253 -3.28 0.24 10.42
C CYS A 253 -4.64 -0.08 11.08
N GLY A 254 -5.19 0.90 11.79
CA GLY A 254 -6.52 0.82 12.38
C GLY A 254 -7.65 0.86 11.34
N ASN A 255 -8.87 1.08 11.83
CA ASN A 255 -10.07 1.27 11.01
C ASN A 255 -10.28 0.16 9.94
N GLU A 256 -9.94 -1.08 10.29
CA GLU A 256 -10.04 -2.24 9.38
C GLU A 256 -9.33 -2.05 8.03
N HIS A 257 -8.17 -1.39 8.04
CA HIS A 257 -7.40 -1.08 6.83
C HIS A 257 -8.11 -0.13 5.85
N LYS A 258 -8.97 0.76 6.37
CA LYS A 258 -9.74 1.74 5.58
C LYS A 258 -9.29 3.17 5.86
N TYR A 259 -9.39 3.99 4.82
CA TYR A 259 -9.24 5.45 4.89
C TYR A 259 -10.33 6.09 5.76
N ASN A 260 -10.12 7.35 6.17
CA ASN A 260 -11.18 8.11 6.81
C ASN A 260 -12.31 8.40 5.80
N PRO A 261 -13.53 7.88 6.01
CA PRO A 261 -14.62 7.99 5.03
C PRO A 261 -15.17 9.43 4.87
N LYS A 262 -14.80 10.36 5.77
CA LYS A 262 -15.22 11.77 5.70
C LYS A 262 -14.47 12.55 4.63
N PHE A 263 -13.37 12.02 4.12
CA PHE A 263 -12.52 12.73 3.17
C PHE A 263 -12.39 11.92 1.88
N ARG A 264 -12.24 12.65 0.77
CA ARG A 264 -11.90 12.02 -0.50
C ARG A 264 -10.51 11.41 -0.39
N ASN A 265 -10.39 10.18 -0.87
CA ASN A 265 -9.14 9.50 -1.10
C ASN A 265 -8.63 9.88 -2.52
N TYR A 266 -7.41 10.40 -2.61
CA TYR A 266 -6.75 10.80 -3.86
C TYR A 266 -5.70 9.78 -4.36
N MET A 267 -5.66 8.57 -3.80
CA MET A 267 -4.86 7.46 -4.31
C MET A 267 -5.07 7.27 -5.81
N GLY A 268 -3.98 7.19 -6.57
CA GLY A 268 -3.99 7.06 -8.03
C GLY A 268 -4.16 8.38 -8.80
N GLU A 269 -4.61 9.46 -8.14
CA GLU A 269 -4.68 10.81 -8.73
C GLU A 269 -3.47 11.68 -8.33
N GLY A 270 -2.84 11.35 -7.21
CA GLY A 270 -1.74 12.11 -6.61
C GLY A 270 -2.23 13.11 -5.55
N GLY A 271 -1.34 13.44 -4.61
CA GLY A 271 -1.62 14.42 -3.56
C GLY A 271 -2.25 13.86 -2.28
N ASP A 272 -2.51 12.55 -2.23
CA ASP A 272 -3.16 11.93 -1.07
C ASP A 272 -2.29 11.94 0.19
N CYS A 273 -0.96 11.94 0.03
CA CYS A 273 -0.03 12.10 1.14
C CYS A 273 -0.23 13.42 1.89
N ALA A 274 -0.32 14.54 1.16
CA ALA A 274 -0.59 15.85 1.75
C ALA A 274 -2.00 15.93 2.34
N ASN A 275 -2.97 15.28 1.68
CA ASN A 275 -4.36 15.23 2.13
C ASN A 275 -4.45 14.53 3.49
N PHE A 276 -3.83 13.35 3.59
CA PHE A 276 -3.75 12.58 4.83
C PHE A 276 -3.02 13.30 5.96
N VAL A 277 -1.80 13.81 5.71
CA VAL A 277 -1.04 14.49 6.76
C VAL A 277 -1.78 15.75 7.22
N SER A 278 -2.37 16.53 6.31
CA SER A 278 -3.18 17.70 6.70
C SER A 278 -4.45 17.33 7.45
N GLN A 279 -5.08 16.17 7.18
CA GLN A 279 -6.17 15.64 8.00
C GLN A 279 -5.70 15.27 9.40
N ALA A 280 -4.57 14.56 9.53
CA ALA A 280 -4.01 14.15 10.81
C ALA A 280 -3.67 15.37 11.68
N LEU A 281 -3.03 16.39 11.10
CA LEU A 281 -2.72 17.63 11.80
C LEU A 281 -3.98 18.41 12.19
N ARG A 282 -4.94 18.55 11.28
CA ARG A 282 -6.13 19.38 11.50
C ARG A 282 -7.16 18.73 12.42
N TYR A 283 -7.53 17.49 12.15
CA TYR A 283 -8.64 16.80 12.83
C TYR A 283 -8.17 15.93 13.99
N GLY A 284 -7.01 15.27 13.85
CA GLY A 284 -6.36 14.60 14.98
C GLY A 284 -5.74 15.64 15.91
N GLY A 285 -4.77 16.39 15.40
CA GLY A 285 -3.99 17.34 16.18
C GLY A 285 -4.65 18.67 16.50
N LYS A 286 -5.91 18.86 16.08
CA LYS A 286 -6.72 20.07 16.35
C LYS A 286 -6.04 21.37 15.87
N LEU A 287 -5.08 21.27 14.94
CA LEU A 287 -4.35 22.42 14.41
C LEU A 287 -5.24 23.16 13.41
N PRO A 288 -5.60 24.44 13.64
CA PRO A 288 -6.47 25.17 12.73
C PRO A 288 -5.71 25.52 11.45
N MET A 289 -5.85 24.69 10.42
CA MET A 289 -5.21 24.86 9.11
C MET A 289 -6.11 24.32 7.99
N PRO A 290 -5.96 24.76 6.73
CA PRO A 290 -6.67 24.16 5.61
C PRO A 290 -6.17 22.74 5.32
N LEU A 291 -6.95 21.99 4.53
CA LEU A 291 -6.49 20.74 3.95
C LEU A 291 -5.65 21.01 2.71
N PHE A 292 -4.69 20.15 2.43
CA PHE A 292 -3.76 20.28 1.31
C PHE A 292 -3.76 19.02 0.47
N THR A 293 -3.73 19.13 -0.85
CA THR A 293 -3.44 18.00 -1.76
C THR A 293 -2.05 18.14 -2.40
N ARG A 294 -1.29 19.15 -2.01
CA ARG A 294 0.06 19.44 -2.52
C ARG A 294 1.07 19.38 -1.38
N ALA A 295 2.10 18.55 -1.55
CA ALA A 295 3.15 18.35 -0.57
C ALA A 295 3.95 19.64 -0.28
N ASP A 296 4.32 20.38 -1.32
CA ASP A 296 4.99 21.69 -1.19
C ASP A 296 4.08 22.73 -0.52
N GLY A 297 2.79 22.72 -0.85
CA GLY A 297 1.78 23.59 -0.23
C GLY A 297 1.67 23.35 1.28
N LEU A 298 1.63 22.09 1.71
CA LEU A 298 1.58 21.72 3.12
C LEU A 298 2.86 22.15 3.86
N ILE A 299 4.03 21.73 3.37
CA ILE A 299 5.33 22.09 3.99
C ILE A 299 5.50 23.61 4.04
N GLY A 300 5.17 24.30 2.95
CA GLY A 300 5.19 25.76 2.88
C GLY A 300 4.27 26.40 3.91
N HIS A 301 3.02 25.92 4.04
CA HIS A 301 2.08 26.45 5.02
C HIS A 301 2.58 26.27 6.46
N LEU A 302 3.06 25.08 6.82
CA LEU A 302 3.56 24.82 8.17
C LEU A 302 4.70 25.80 8.54
N ARG A 303 5.65 25.98 7.62
CA ARG A 303 6.81 26.85 7.82
C ARG A 303 6.46 28.33 7.83
N TYR A 304 5.77 28.82 6.81
CA TYR A 304 5.55 30.26 6.62
C TYR A 304 4.42 30.82 7.50
N SER A 305 3.53 29.97 8.01
CA SER A 305 2.53 30.40 8.99
C SER A 305 3.00 30.29 10.45
N GLY A 306 4.26 29.89 10.67
CA GLY A 306 4.85 29.74 12.01
C GLY A 306 4.31 28.56 12.81
N ARG A 307 3.66 27.58 12.16
CA ARG A 307 3.14 26.36 12.79
C ARG A 307 4.20 25.27 12.96
N GLY A 308 5.31 25.36 12.22
CA GLY A 308 6.43 24.44 12.37
C GLY A 308 7.75 25.04 11.87
N ASP A 309 8.84 24.55 12.43
CA ASP A 309 10.21 24.98 12.15
C ASP A 309 10.96 23.91 11.35
N LEU A 310 11.72 24.33 10.34
CA LEU A 310 12.61 23.41 9.62
C LEU A 310 13.84 23.13 10.51
N VAL A 311 13.88 21.94 11.11
CA VAL A 311 14.91 21.56 12.10
C VAL A 311 16.08 20.80 11.47
N ALA A 312 15.86 20.14 10.33
CA ALA A 312 16.93 19.55 9.54
C ALA A 312 16.51 19.47 8.05
N ARG A 313 17.50 19.63 7.15
CA ARG A 313 17.32 19.45 5.71
C ARG A 313 18.59 18.89 5.09
N GLY A 314 18.45 17.93 4.18
CA GLY A 314 19.57 17.41 3.40
C GLY A 314 19.29 16.02 2.86
N ASP A 315 20.25 15.47 2.12
CA ASP A 315 20.25 14.04 1.80
C ASP A 315 20.36 13.18 3.08
N PHE A 316 20.21 11.86 2.92
CA PHE A 316 20.29 10.93 4.04
C PHE A 316 21.59 11.08 4.85
N ALA A 317 22.73 11.18 4.18
CA ALA A 317 24.02 11.30 4.83
C ALA A 317 24.14 12.59 5.68
N THR A 318 23.54 13.67 5.21
CA THR A 318 23.50 14.95 5.91
C THR A 318 22.62 14.88 7.15
N VAL A 319 21.37 14.41 7.02
CA VAL A 319 20.46 14.32 8.17
C VAL A 319 20.93 13.29 9.21
N TRP A 320 21.50 12.17 8.76
CA TRP A 320 22.13 11.18 9.64
C TRP A 320 23.29 11.78 10.42
N ARG A 321 24.17 12.56 9.78
CA ARG A 321 25.30 13.20 10.47
C ARG A 321 24.85 14.23 11.50
N ILE A 322 23.79 14.99 11.19
CA ILE A 322 23.17 15.91 12.15
C ILE A 322 22.70 15.12 13.37
N ALA A 323 21.93 14.05 13.17
CA ALA A 323 21.44 13.20 14.25
C ALA A 323 22.59 12.56 15.06
N ALA A 324 23.55 11.92 14.40
CA ALA A 324 24.70 11.28 15.05
C ALA A 324 25.58 12.25 15.87
N GLY A 325 25.53 13.55 15.56
CA GLY A 325 26.20 14.60 16.34
C GLY A 325 25.41 15.09 17.56
N LYS A 326 24.22 14.56 17.85
CA LYS A 326 23.37 14.95 18.97
C LYS A 326 23.24 13.83 20.01
N PRO A 327 23.10 14.14 21.32
CA PRO A 327 23.08 13.14 22.38
C PRO A 327 21.98 12.07 22.24
N GLU A 328 20.82 12.43 21.68
CA GLU A 328 19.68 11.51 21.51
C GLU A 328 19.37 11.24 20.02
N GLY A 329 20.34 11.44 19.13
CA GLY A 329 20.13 11.19 17.71
C GLY A 329 19.06 12.10 17.11
N PHE A 330 18.14 11.49 16.35
CA PHE A 330 16.98 12.18 15.79
C PHE A 330 16.03 12.72 16.86
N ARG A 331 15.94 12.07 18.03
CA ARG A 331 15.03 12.50 19.13
C ARG A 331 15.42 13.86 19.71
N SER A 332 16.65 14.32 19.48
CA SER A 332 17.08 15.66 19.90
C SER A 332 16.40 16.80 19.14
N PHE A 333 15.77 16.53 17.99
CA PHE A 333 15.09 17.56 17.19
C PHE A 333 13.77 17.11 16.55
N LEU A 334 13.38 15.84 16.69
CA LEU A 334 12.12 15.29 16.22
C LEU A 334 11.29 14.71 17.36
N ARG A 335 9.97 14.76 17.20
CA ARG A 335 8.97 14.14 18.05
C ARG A 335 7.85 13.51 17.20
N PRO A 336 7.10 12.54 17.72
CA PRO A 336 5.87 12.11 17.07
C PRO A 336 4.92 13.31 16.88
N GLY A 337 4.22 13.33 15.75
CA GLY A 337 3.44 14.48 15.27
C GLY A 337 4.25 15.47 14.41
N ASP A 338 5.57 15.32 14.31
CA ASP A 338 6.35 16.11 13.33
C ASP A 338 6.13 15.65 11.90
N VAL A 339 6.52 16.47 10.92
CA VAL A 339 6.33 16.17 9.50
C VAL A 339 7.68 16.02 8.80
N VAL A 340 7.78 15.02 7.93
CA VAL A 340 8.90 14.88 6.99
C VAL A 340 8.40 15.08 5.57
N GLY A 341 9.09 15.94 4.81
CA GLY A 341 8.92 16.11 3.37
C GLY A 341 10.05 15.44 2.59
N TYR A 342 9.72 14.91 1.40
CA TYR A 342 10.64 14.25 0.49
C TYR A 342 10.73 15.06 -0.80
N GLU A 343 11.91 15.59 -1.08
CA GLU A 343 12.21 16.36 -2.29
C GLU A 343 13.07 15.53 -3.24
N GLU A 344 12.61 15.41 -4.49
CA GLU A 344 13.32 14.74 -5.58
C GLU A 344 13.42 15.68 -6.77
N LYS A 345 14.62 15.79 -7.34
CA LYS A 345 14.88 16.63 -8.53
C LYS A 345 14.35 18.07 -8.36
N GLY A 346 14.48 18.63 -7.14
CA GLY A 346 14.06 20.00 -6.81
C GLY A 346 12.55 20.17 -6.57
N LYS A 347 11.77 19.09 -6.50
CA LYS A 347 10.32 19.13 -6.28
C LYS A 347 9.96 18.32 -5.05
N MET A 348 9.11 18.87 -4.19
CA MET A 348 8.52 18.12 -3.09
C MET A 348 7.55 17.09 -3.67
N THR A 349 7.91 15.81 -3.63
CA THR A 349 7.13 14.71 -4.21
C THR A 349 6.23 14.05 -3.17
N HIS A 350 6.62 14.08 -1.90
CA HIS A 350 5.88 13.38 -0.84
C HIS A 350 6.00 14.04 0.52
N VAL A 351 5.10 13.67 1.43
CA VAL A 351 5.11 14.05 2.86
C VAL A 351 4.58 12.91 3.71
N ALA A 352 5.10 12.78 4.92
CA ALA A 352 4.64 11.82 5.92
C ALA A 352 4.61 12.45 7.32
N LEU A 353 3.81 11.87 8.22
CA LEU A 353 3.79 12.24 9.63
C LEU A 353 4.72 11.30 10.39
N ILE A 354 5.66 11.84 11.18
CA ILE A 354 6.46 11.07 12.13
C ILE A 354 5.53 10.54 13.22
N THR A 355 5.42 9.23 13.35
CA THR A 355 4.50 8.57 14.28
C THR A 355 5.21 7.92 15.45
N GLY A 356 6.52 7.77 15.37
CA GLY A 356 7.30 7.17 16.44
C GLY A 356 8.78 7.07 16.11
N PHE A 357 9.45 6.22 16.87
CA PHE A 357 10.81 5.82 16.65
C PHE A 357 10.98 4.32 16.91
N ASP A 358 11.91 3.70 16.20
CA ASP A 358 12.31 2.32 16.48
C ASP A 358 13.09 2.20 17.82
N SER A 359 13.55 0.97 18.12
CA SER A 359 14.30 0.64 19.34
C SER A 359 15.57 1.48 19.54
N ARG A 360 16.17 2.02 18.46
CA ARG A 360 17.38 2.87 18.50
C ARG A 360 17.11 4.36 18.30
N GLY A 361 15.84 4.78 18.27
CA GLY A 361 15.51 6.19 18.05
C GLY A 361 15.53 6.60 16.58
N TYR A 362 15.45 5.65 15.65
CA TYR A 362 15.32 5.92 14.22
C TYR A 362 13.88 6.30 13.87
N PRO A 363 13.62 7.42 13.16
CA PRO A 363 12.25 7.89 12.92
C PRO A 363 11.45 6.92 12.04
N VAL A 364 10.19 6.71 12.44
CA VAL A 364 9.20 6.00 11.64
C VAL A 364 8.00 6.90 11.32
N ALA A 365 7.37 6.68 10.17
CA ALA A 365 6.35 7.58 9.65
C ALA A 365 5.17 6.87 8.98
N ASN A 366 4.02 7.55 8.99
CA ASN A 366 2.82 7.14 8.28
C ASN A 366 2.54 8.08 7.10
N SER A 367 2.07 7.53 5.98
CA SER A 367 1.60 8.29 4.82
C SER A 367 0.61 7.50 3.95
N HIS A 368 -0.08 8.19 3.05
CA HIS A 368 -0.85 7.59 1.94
C HIS A 368 -0.05 7.65 0.62
N THR A 369 -0.69 7.40 -0.53
CA THR A 369 -0.09 7.17 -1.89
C THR A 369 0.61 5.82 -2.00
N ALA A 370 1.47 5.55 -1.05
CA ALA A 370 1.78 4.21 -0.63
C ALA A 370 1.44 4.16 0.85
N ASP A 371 0.47 3.31 1.21
CA ASP A 371 -0.02 3.27 2.57
C ASP A 371 1.12 2.74 3.45
N ARG A 372 1.55 3.56 4.41
CA ARG A 372 2.70 3.28 5.28
C ARG A 372 2.25 3.41 6.73
N TYR A 373 2.57 2.41 7.53
CA TYR A 373 2.37 2.37 8.97
C TYR A 373 3.72 2.12 9.65
N HIS A 374 4.21 3.12 10.39
CA HIS A 374 5.46 3.07 11.15
C HIS A 374 6.66 2.64 10.29
N VAL A 375 6.67 3.03 9.02
CA VAL A 375 7.77 2.68 8.09
C VAL A 375 8.98 3.56 8.40
N PRO A 376 10.21 3.01 8.48
CA PRO A 376 11.43 3.81 8.59
C PRO A 376 11.45 4.92 7.55
N PHE A 377 11.73 6.16 7.97
CA PHE A 377 11.46 7.34 7.14
C PHE A 377 12.16 7.30 5.76
N ASP A 378 13.29 6.62 5.64
CA ASP A 378 14.11 6.54 4.43
C ASP A 378 13.91 5.24 3.62
N LEU A 379 13.14 4.27 4.12
CA LEU A 379 12.87 3.03 3.39
C LEU A 379 11.86 3.31 2.27
N GLY A 380 12.16 2.91 1.03
CA GLY A 380 11.35 3.22 -0.16
C GLY A 380 11.56 4.66 -0.65
N TRP A 381 12.79 5.14 -0.55
CA TRP A 381 13.30 6.41 -1.08
C TRP A 381 14.70 6.22 -1.68
N ASP A 382 15.07 7.13 -2.58
CA ASP A 382 16.36 7.08 -3.27
C ASP A 382 17.48 7.84 -2.52
N ARG A 383 18.74 7.48 -2.82
CA ARG A 383 19.93 8.11 -2.20
C ARG A 383 20.12 9.61 -2.48
N LYS A 384 19.38 10.17 -3.44
CA LYS A 384 19.36 11.58 -3.83
C LYS A 384 18.15 12.32 -3.24
N THR A 385 17.23 11.63 -2.58
CA THR A 385 16.10 12.23 -1.88
C THR A 385 16.62 13.21 -0.83
N ILE A 386 16.08 14.43 -0.86
CA ILE A 386 16.34 15.46 0.13
C ILE A 386 15.19 15.48 1.14
N TYR A 387 15.53 15.20 2.39
CA TYR A 387 14.58 15.17 3.51
C TYR A 387 14.41 16.57 4.10
N TRP A 388 13.18 16.93 4.43
CA TRP A 388 12.82 18.16 5.12
C TRP A 388 12.10 17.80 6.42
N PHE A 389 12.80 17.88 7.55
CA PHE A 389 12.23 17.65 8.86
C PHE A 389 11.65 18.95 9.41
N VAL A 390 10.33 18.99 9.56
CA VAL A 390 9.57 20.13 10.08
C VAL A 390 9.03 19.76 11.46
N ALA A 391 9.60 20.37 12.50
CA ALA A 391 9.13 20.23 13.87
C ALA A 391 7.93 21.14 14.10
N LEU A 392 6.80 20.59 14.52
CA LEU A 392 5.59 21.37 14.78
C LEU A 392 5.76 22.17 16.08
N ARG A 393 5.02 23.28 16.23
CA ARG A 393 4.99 24.06 17.48
C ARG A 393 3.78 23.68 18.32
N ASP A 394 4.00 23.59 19.62
CA ASP A 394 2.99 23.23 20.63
C ASP A 394 2.48 24.46 21.37
#